data_AF-A0A2M7K3Q0-F1
#
_entry.id   AF-A0A2M7K3Q0-F1
#
_cell.length_a   1.000
_cell.length_b   1.000
_cell.length_c   1.000
_cell.angle_alpha   90.00
_cell.angle_beta   90.00
_cell.angle_gamma   90.00
#
_symmetry.space_group_name_H-M   'P 1'
#
loop_
_entity.id
_entity.type
_entity.pdbx_description
1 polymer ?
#
loop_
_entity_poly.entity_id
_entity_poly.type
_entity_poly.pdbx_seq_one_letter_code
_entity_poly.pdbx_strand_id
1 'polypeptide(L)'
;MACLKDIEQSIIEIYNFLPEKRNFFEFQKDLKTRKAIERNIEIIGEAMERILKINPDFPISDSRKIVDTRNRIIHGYNNVSDDIIWLIVNKYLPILEKEISEFLK
;
A
#
# COMPACT_ATOMS: atom_id res chain seq x y z
N MET A 1 -16.18 -1.44 -8.00
CA MET A 1 -15.93 0.01 -7.80
C MET A 1 -15.53 0.34 -6.36
N ALA A 2 -16.23 -0.13 -5.32
CA ALA A 2 -15.87 0.17 -3.92
C ALA A 2 -14.39 -0.15 -3.58
N CYS A 3 -13.90 -1.37 -3.90
CA CYS A 3 -12.51 -1.75 -3.61
C CYS A 3 -11.45 -0.88 -4.33
N LEU A 4 -11.71 -0.40 -5.55
CA LEU A 4 -10.77 0.48 -6.24
C LEU A 4 -10.70 1.86 -5.56
N LYS A 5 -11.84 2.36 -5.09
CA LYS A 5 -11.89 3.60 -4.30
C LYS A 5 -11.24 3.45 -2.93
N ASP A 6 -11.37 2.28 -2.30
CA ASP A 6 -10.66 1.99 -1.04
C ASP A 6 -9.14 2.06 -1.25
N ILE A 7 -8.64 1.49 -2.36
CA ILE A 7 -7.21 1.57 -2.73
C ILE A 7 -6.79 3.02 -2.99
N GLU A 8 -7.54 3.77 -3.80
CA GLU A 8 -7.26 5.18 -4.10
C GLU A 8 -7.20 6.03 -2.83
N GLN A 9 -8.21 5.89 -1.96
CA GLN A 9 -8.27 6.62 -0.70
C GLN A 9 -7.08 6.30 0.21
N SER A 10 -6.71 5.01 0.32
CA SER A 10 -5.55 4.61 1.10
C SER A 10 -4.23 5.15 0.55
N ILE A 11 -4.09 5.25 -0.77
CA ILE A 11 -2.92 5.88 -1.41
C ILE A 11 -2.84 7.37 -1.05
N ILE A 12 -3.95 8.09 -1.14
CA ILE A 12 -4.04 9.52 -0.76
C ILE A 12 -3.65 9.71 0.70
N GLU A 13 -4.19 8.88 1.60
CA GLU A 13 -3.86 8.93 3.01
C GLU A 13 -2.38 8.67 3.29
N ILE A 14 -1.77 7.67 2.63
CA ILE A 14 -0.34 7.41 2.73
C ILE A 14 0.45 8.66 2.36
N TYR A 15 0.10 9.34 1.25
CA TYR A 15 0.79 10.58 0.86
C TYR A 15 0.61 11.71 1.87
N ASN A 16 -0.56 11.83 2.50
CA ASN A 16 -0.82 12.84 3.53
C ASN A 16 -0.07 12.58 4.85
N PHE A 17 0.25 11.32 5.16
CA PHE A 17 1.03 10.99 6.36
C PHE A 17 2.54 11.14 6.15
N LEU A 18 3.01 11.16 4.91
CA LEU A 18 4.43 11.26 4.65
C LEU A 18 4.98 12.63 5.06
N PRO A 19 6.18 12.66 5.67
CA PRO A 19 6.82 13.92 6.02
C PRO A 19 7.09 14.74 4.75
N GLU A 20 7.02 16.07 4.87
CA GLU A 20 7.31 17.01 3.78
C GLU A 20 8.68 16.72 3.14
N LYS A 21 9.67 16.44 3.98
CA LYS A 21 10.98 15.97 3.55
C LYS A 21 10.99 14.46 3.47
N ARG A 22 11.25 13.93 2.27
CA ARG A 22 11.42 12.49 2.05
C ARG A 22 12.76 12.00 2.59
N ASN A 23 12.84 11.86 3.90
CA ASN A 23 14.01 11.36 4.60
C ASN A 23 13.68 10.06 5.34
N PHE A 24 14.43 9.00 5.02
CA PHE A 24 14.23 7.67 5.60
C PHE A 24 14.44 7.65 7.13
N PHE A 25 15.45 8.35 7.65
CA PHE A 25 15.75 8.35 9.09
C PHE A 25 14.71 9.14 9.89
N GLU A 26 14.11 10.18 9.31
CA GLU A 26 12.97 10.89 9.93
C GLU A 26 11.73 10.00 9.95
N PHE A 27 11.42 9.35 8.82
CA PHE A 27 10.34 8.37 8.72
C PHE A 27 10.49 7.22 9.74
N GLN A 28 11.71 6.67 9.86
CA GLN A 28 12.00 5.59 10.79
C GLN A 28 11.68 5.95 12.25
N LYS A 29 11.94 7.19 12.65
CA LYS A 29 11.71 7.68 14.02
C LYS A 29 10.24 8.02 14.29
N ASP A 30 9.44 8.23 13.25
CA ASP A 30 8.03 8.58 13.38
C ASP A 30 7.14 7.34 13.42
N LEU A 31 6.97 6.76 14.63
CA LEU A 31 6.13 5.60 14.85
C LEU A 31 4.68 5.82 14.38
N LYS A 32 4.13 7.03 14.53
CA LYS A 32 2.74 7.32 14.17
C LYS A 32 2.56 7.23 12.67
N THR A 33 3.45 7.87 11.91
CA THR A 33 3.44 7.82 10.44
C THR A 33 3.63 6.39 9.95
N ARG A 34 4.58 5.64 10.51
CA ARG A 34 4.79 4.24 10.15
C ARG A 34 3.54 3.40 10.36
N LYS A 35 2.91 3.49 11.52
CA LYS A 35 1.66 2.76 11.84
C LYS A 35 0.51 3.16 10.91
N ALA A 36 0.39 4.44 10.58
CA ALA A 36 -0.64 4.93 9.66
C ALA A 36 -0.45 4.41 8.23
N ILE A 37 0.80 4.34 7.75
CA ILE A 37 1.13 3.79 6.43
C ILE A 37 0.96 2.27 6.40
N GLU A 38 1.45 1.54 7.41
CA GLU A 38 1.24 0.08 7.54
C GLU A 38 -0.25 -0.25 7.42
N ARG A 39 -1.09 0.47 8.16
CA ARG A 39 -2.54 0.26 8.15
C ARG A 39 -3.16 0.46 6.76
N ASN A 40 -2.71 1.48 6.03
CA ASN A 40 -3.20 1.74 4.68
C ASN A 40 -2.73 0.68 3.67
N ILE A 41 -1.51 0.15 3.82
CA ILE A 41 -1.03 -0.97 2.99
C ILE A 41 -1.86 -2.24 3.25
N GLU A 42 -2.27 -2.50 4.49
CA GLU A 42 -3.19 -3.61 4.80
C GLU A 42 -4.54 -3.45 4.09
N ILE A 43 -5.11 -2.24 4.09
CA ILE A 43 -6.39 -1.94 3.43
C ILE A 43 -6.26 -2.15 1.91
N ILE A 44 -5.18 -1.65 1.30
CA ILE A 44 -4.88 -1.84 -0.12
C ILE A 44 -4.81 -3.34 -0.45
N GLY A 45 -4.10 -4.14 0.35
CA GLY A 45 -3.96 -5.57 0.11
C GLY A 45 -5.27 -6.35 0.27
N GLU A 46 -6.09 -6.00 1.27
CA GLU A 46 -7.42 -6.58 1.45
C GLU A 46 -8.36 -6.25 0.28
N ALA A 47 -8.34 -5.00 -0.19
CA ALA A 47 -9.13 -4.57 -1.34
C ALA A 47 -8.67 -5.29 -2.62
N MET A 48 -7.36 -5.44 -2.82
CA MET A 48 -6.81 -6.20 -3.95
C MET A 48 -7.20 -7.68 -3.88
N GLU A 49 -7.15 -8.31 -2.70
CA GLU A 49 -7.55 -9.71 -2.53
C GLU A 49 -9.02 -9.92 -2.93
N ARG A 50 -9.91 -8.99 -2.54
CA ARG A 50 -11.33 -9.02 -2.92
C ARG A 50 -11.53 -8.88 -4.42
N ILE A 51 -10.76 -8.00 -5.08
CA ILE A 51 -10.78 -7.86 -6.53
C ILE A 51 -10.38 -9.18 -7.20
N LEU A 52 -9.25 -9.76 -6.80
CA LEU A 52 -8.74 -11.01 -7.38
C LEU A 52 -9.62 -12.23 -7.10
N LYS A 53 -10.38 -12.26 -6.01
CA LYS A 53 -11.38 -13.31 -5.75
C LYS A 53 -12.53 -13.30 -6.76
N ILE A 54 -12.90 -12.12 -7.27
CA ILE A 54 -13.99 -11.94 -8.23
C ILE A 54 -13.47 -12.04 -9.67
N ASN A 55 -12.31 -11.42 -9.93
CA ASN A 55 -11.64 -11.43 -11.22
C ASN A 55 -10.14 -11.75 -11.03
N PRO A 56 -9.76 -13.04 -11.07
CA PRO A 56 -8.37 -13.47 -10.86
C PRO A 56 -7.36 -12.87 -11.84
N ASP A 57 -7.81 -12.50 -13.05
CA ASP A 57 -6.99 -11.94 -14.11
C ASP A 57 -7.10 -10.41 -14.19
N PHE A 58 -7.53 -9.75 -13.10
CA PHE A 58 -7.65 -8.29 -13.06
C PHE A 58 -6.28 -7.64 -13.36
N PRO A 59 -6.18 -6.73 -14.35
CA PRO A 59 -4.91 -6.30 -14.92
C PRO A 59 -4.23 -5.20 -14.09
N ILE A 60 -3.84 -5.53 -12.86
CA ILE A 60 -2.98 -4.71 -11.99
C ILE A 60 -1.63 -5.40 -11.88
N SER A 61 -0.55 -4.65 -12.08
CA SER A 61 0.80 -5.17 -11.94
C SER A 61 1.04 -5.60 -10.50
N ASP A 62 1.73 -6.74 -10.33
CA ASP A 62 2.11 -7.25 -9.01
C ASP A 62 0.93 -7.44 -8.02
N SER A 63 -0.30 -7.56 -8.50
CA SER A 63 -1.52 -7.73 -7.69
C SER A 63 -1.41 -8.84 -6.62
N ARG A 64 -0.80 -9.98 -6.97
CA ARG A 64 -0.48 -11.06 -6.02
C ARG A 64 0.50 -10.62 -4.93
N LYS A 65 1.57 -9.90 -5.28
CA LYS A 65 2.56 -9.40 -4.31
C LYS A 65 1.95 -8.37 -3.37
N ILE A 66 0.98 -7.57 -3.83
CA ILE A 66 0.22 -6.63 -2.99
C ILE A 66 -0.53 -7.39 -1.89
N VAL A 67 -1.25 -8.45 -2.26
CA VAL A 67 -1.94 -9.34 -1.29
C VAL A 67 -0.95 -10.00 -0.33
N ASP A 68 0.18 -10.51 -0.86
CA ASP A 68 1.21 -11.15 -0.04
C ASP A 68 1.86 -10.18 0.95
N THR A 69 2.03 -8.91 0.56
CA THR A 69 2.58 -7.86 1.42
C THR A 69 1.66 -7.62 2.62
N ARG A 70 0.35 -7.54 2.40
CA ARG A 70 -0.63 -7.46 3.50
C ARG A 70 -0.52 -8.67 4.43
N ASN A 71 -0.40 -9.87 3.89
CA ASN A 71 -0.23 -11.08 4.70
C ASN A 71 1.05 -11.05 5.54
N ARG A 72 2.15 -10.51 5.00
CA ARG A 72 3.39 -10.33 5.76
C ARG A 72 3.24 -9.32 6.90
N ILE A 73 2.55 -8.20 6.67
CA ILE A 73 2.30 -7.18 7.70
C ILE A 73 1.46 -7.77 8.85
N ILE A 74 0.34 -8.44 8.54
CA ILE A 74 -0.58 -8.93 9.58
C ILE A 74 -0.06 -10.16 10.34
N HIS A 75 0.79 -10.99 9.72
CA HIS A 75 1.36 -12.18 10.36
C HIS A 75 2.63 -11.90 11.15
N GLY A 76 3.10 -10.64 11.19
CA GLY A 76 4.19 -10.22 12.07
C GLY A 76 5.50 -10.99 11.87
N TYR A 77 5.73 -11.56 10.67
CA TYR A 77 6.99 -12.24 10.37
C TYR A 77 8.14 -11.24 10.55
N ASN A 78 8.85 -11.35 11.69
CA ASN A 78 10.04 -10.57 12.08
C ASN A 78 10.14 -9.19 11.42
N ASN A 79 9.23 -8.28 11.78
CA ASN A 79 9.10 -6.90 11.27
C ASN A 79 9.14 -6.81 9.74
N VAL A 80 8.01 -6.49 9.10
CA VAL A 80 8.13 -5.72 7.84
C VAL A 80 8.91 -4.47 8.20
N SER A 81 10.17 -4.46 7.80
CA SER A 81 11.12 -3.50 8.31
C SER A 81 10.82 -2.13 7.70
N ASP A 82 11.20 -1.07 8.41
CA ASP A 82 10.90 0.29 7.98
C ASP A 82 11.43 0.55 6.56
N ASP A 83 12.53 -0.11 6.15
CA ASP A 83 13.07 -0.08 4.79
C ASP A 83 12.13 -0.70 3.73
N ILE A 84 11.40 -1.77 4.05
CA ILE A 84 10.43 -2.37 3.13
C ILE A 84 9.23 -1.44 2.96
N ILE A 85 8.70 -0.89 4.06
CA ILE A 85 7.60 0.09 3.98
C ILE A 85 8.05 1.30 3.16
N TRP A 86 9.26 1.82 3.43
CA TRP A 86 9.82 2.92 2.67
C TRP A 86 9.99 2.59 1.19
N LEU A 87 10.47 1.38 0.85
CA LEU A 87 10.59 0.92 -0.52
C LEU A 87 9.23 0.85 -1.22
N ILE A 88 8.21 0.31 -0.56
CA ILE A 88 6.84 0.25 -1.08
C ILE A 88 6.33 1.63 -1.43
N VAL A 89 6.40 2.55 -0.47
CA VAL A 89 5.87 3.91 -0.63
C VAL A 89 6.59 4.68 -1.74
N ASN A 90 7.91 4.52 -1.89
CA ASN A 90 8.68 5.32 -2.85
C ASN A 90 8.79 4.69 -4.24
N LYS A 91 8.63 3.37 -4.38
CA LYS A 91 8.80 2.69 -5.68
C LYS A 91 7.55 2.02 -6.22
N TYR A 92 6.78 1.34 -5.37
CA TYR A 92 5.67 0.50 -5.83
C TYR A 92 4.32 1.23 -5.75
N LEU A 93 4.10 2.04 -4.72
CA LEU A 93 2.87 2.80 -4.53
C LEU A 93 2.57 3.76 -5.69
N PRO A 94 3.55 4.51 -6.27
CA PRO A 94 3.28 5.39 -7.41
C PRO A 94 2.86 4.63 -8.69
N ILE A 95 3.32 3.38 -8.84
CA ILE A 95 2.92 2.52 -9.96
C ILE A 95 1.47 2.12 -9.78
N LEU A 96 1.12 1.62 -8.59
CA LEU A 96 -0.24 1.22 -8.25
C LEU A 96 -1.22 2.40 -8.37
N GLU A 97 -0.85 3.57 -7.88
CA GLU A 97 -1.63 4.80 -8.03
C GLU A 97 -2.01 5.06 -9.48
N LYS A 98 -1.03 5.03 -10.38
CA LYS A 98 -1.27 5.26 -11.81
C LYS A 98 -2.26 4.25 -12.39
N GLU A 99 -2.07 2.97 -12.09
CA GLU A 99 -2.95 1.92 -12.59
C GLU A 99 -4.39 2.08 -12.05
N ILE A 100 -4.54 2.34 -10.75
CA ILE A 100 -5.86 2.54 -10.12
C ILE A 100 -6.57 3.76 -10.72
N SER A 101 -5.85 4.86 -10.93
CA SER A 101 -6.40 6.04 -11.60
C SER A 101 -6.83 5.76 -13.05
N GLU A 102 -6.21 4.81 -13.75
CA GLU A 102 -6.65 4.43 -15.11
C GLU A 102 -8.00 3.67 -15.09
N PHE A 103 -8.28 2.89 -14.05
CA PHE A 103 -9.56 2.16 -13.90
C PHE A 103 -10.71 3.00 -13.33
N LEU A 104 -10.42 4.14 -12.69
CA LEU A 104 -11.41 5.02 -12.09
C LEU A 104 -11.79 6.23 -12.96
N LYS A 105 -11.19 6.37 -14.14
CA LYS A 105 -11.57 7.36 -15.15
C LYS A 105 -12.96 7.15 -15.72
#